data_AF-A0AAD9PUS8-F1
#
_entry.id   AF-A0AAD9PUS8-F1
#
_cell.length_a   1.000
_cell.length_b   1.000
_cell.length_c   1.000
_cell.angle_alpha   90.00
_cell.angle_beta   90.00
_cell.angle_gamma   90.00
#
_symmetry.space_group_name_H-M   'P 1'
#
loop_
_entity.id
_entity.type
_entity.pdbx_description
1 polymer ?
#
loop_
_entity_poly.entity_id
_entity_poly.type
_entity_poly.pdbx_seq_one_letter_code
_entity_poly.pdbx_strand_id
1 'polypeptide(L)'
;MYADKRANAKPSLMREGDTVWLRQEKKNKLSTPFEGIPYTVFQKKGSMVTAKRTTDGRMVTRNTKDFKSCPPSKKEATQTYTVG
;
A
#
# COMPACT_ATOMS: atom_id res chain seq x y z
N MET A 1 -18.40 33.13 -9.14
CA MET A 1 -17.94 31.94 -9.89
C MET A 1 -17.11 31.08 -8.95
N TYR A 2 -17.62 29.92 -8.51
CA TYR A 2 -16.88 29.01 -7.63
C TYR A 2 -16.38 27.83 -8.47
N ALA A 3 -15.08 27.79 -8.73
CA ALA A 3 -14.48 26.73 -9.52
C ALA A 3 -14.17 25.53 -8.62
N ASP A 4 -15.16 24.67 -8.37
CA ASP A 4 -14.91 23.33 -7.84
C ASP A 4 -14.37 22.45 -8.97
N LYS A 5 -13.13 22.76 -9.39
CA LYS A 5 -12.33 21.87 -10.21
C LYS A 5 -12.00 20.69 -9.32
N ARG A 6 -12.88 19.68 -9.31
CA ARG A 6 -12.58 18.36 -8.76
C ARG A 6 -11.26 17.94 -9.38
N ALA A 7 -10.17 18.14 -8.62
CA ALA A 7 -8.84 17.73 -9.02
C ALA A 7 -8.94 16.26 -9.41
N ASN A 8 -8.27 15.83 -10.48
CA ASN A 8 -8.23 14.45 -10.98
C ASN A 8 -7.60 13.47 -9.96
N ALA A 9 -8.07 13.50 -8.72
CA ALA A 9 -7.68 12.71 -7.58
C ALA A 9 -8.23 11.31 -7.82
N LYS A 10 -7.39 10.47 -8.41
CA LYS A 10 -7.68 9.05 -8.52
C LYS A 10 -7.77 8.48 -7.10
N PRO A 11 -8.90 7.86 -6.71
CA PRO A 11 -9.00 7.25 -5.39
C PRO A 11 -7.95 6.14 -5.27
N SER A 12 -7.15 6.18 -4.21
CA SER A 12 -6.18 5.12 -3.93
C SER A 12 -6.94 3.87 -3.48
N LEU A 13 -6.91 2.81 -4.28
CA LEU A 13 -7.55 1.51 -4.02
C LEU A 13 -6.87 0.67 -2.93
N MET A 14 -6.03 1.26 -2.07
CA MET A 14 -5.40 0.55 -0.96
C MET A 14 -6.43 0.18 0.11
N ARG A 15 -6.45 -1.09 0.48
CA ARG A 15 -7.31 -1.72 1.49
C ARG A 15 -6.46 -2.36 2.59
N GLU A 16 -7.10 -2.60 3.72
CA GLU A 16 -6.51 -3.39 4.81
C GLU A 16 -6.23 -4.81 4.32
N GLY A 17 -5.07 -5.35 4.69
CA GLY A 17 -4.56 -6.63 4.20
C GLY A 17 -3.73 -6.55 2.92
N ASP A 18 -3.76 -5.44 2.17
CA ASP A 18 -2.94 -5.30 0.96
C ASP A 18 -1.44 -5.29 1.29
N THR A 19 -0.65 -5.90 0.40
CA THR A 19 0.81 -5.79 0.45
C THR A 19 1.28 -4.54 -0.29
N VAL A 20 2.12 -3.74 0.36
CA VAL A 20 2.57 -2.45 -0.16
C VAL A 20 4.06 -2.26 0.10
N TRP A 21 4.72 -1.46 -0.73
CA TRP A 21 6.09 -1.00 -0.52
C TRP A 21 6.09 0.44 -0.01
N LEU A 22 6.95 0.73 0.96
CA LEU A 22 7.13 2.07 1.50
C LEU A 22 8.19 2.84 0.71
N ARG A 23 7.92 4.09 0.37
CA ARG A 23 8.90 5.02 -0.20
C ARG A 23 10.00 5.29 0.81
N GLN A 24 11.26 5.13 0.40
CA GLN A 24 12.40 5.45 1.25
C GLN A 24 12.87 6.89 1.04
N GLU A 25 13.53 7.44 2.04
CA GLU A 25 14.23 8.72 1.90
C GLU A 25 15.38 8.59 0.91
N LYS A 26 15.49 9.56 -0.01
CA LYS A 26 16.54 9.55 -1.03
C LYS A 26 17.88 9.90 -0.38
N LYS A 27 18.74 8.90 -0.18
CA LYS A 27 20.08 9.10 0.40
C LYS A 27 21.11 9.55 -0.64
N ASN A 28 21.04 9.04 -1.87
CA ASN A 28 21.92 9.41 -2.97
C ASN A 28 21.21 9.29 -4.34
N LYS A 29 21.90 9.65 -5.44
CA LYS A 29 21.33 9.59 -6.81
C LYS A 29 20.98 8.17 -7.27
N LEU A 30 21.64 7.16 -6.74
CA LEU A 30 21.47 5.74 -7.12
C LEU A 30 20.66 4.94 -6.10
N SER A 31 20.05 5.61 -5.10
CA SER A 31 19.23 4.94 -4.09
C SER A 31 17.94 4.45 -4.71
N THR A 32 17.50 3.25 -4.32
CA THR A 32 16.21 2.72 -4.76
C THR A 32 15.09 3.64 -4.24
N PRO A 33 14.03 3.94 -5.01
CA PRO A 33 12.99 4.86 -4.53
C PRO A 33 12.09 4.29 -3.41
N PHE A 34 12.01 2.97 -3.30
CA PHE A 34 11.19 2.24 -2.34
C PHE A 34 12.05 1.29 -1.53
N GLU A 35 11.65 1.04 -0.29
CA GLU A 35 12.24 -0.02 0.53
C GLU A 35 11.96 -1.38 -0.11
N GLY A 36 12.95 -2.29 -0.07
CA GLY A 36 12.79 -3.66 -0.58
C GLY A 36 11.98 -4.57 0.33
N ILE A 37 11.46 -4.06 1.45
CA ILE A 37 10.72 -4.83 2.43
C ILE A 37 9.22 -4.55 2.25
N PRO A 38 8.38 -5.59 2.08
CA PRO A 38 6.95 -5.41 2.00
C PRO A 38 6.34 -5.08 3.36
N TYR A 39 5.23 -4.34 3.30
CA TYR A 39 4.39 -4.01 4.42
C TYR A 39 2.97 -4.50 4.15
N THR A 40 2.26 -4.91 5.18
CA THR A 40 0.83 -5.22 5.12
C THR A 40 0.06 -4.02 5.67
N VAL A 41 -0.91 -3.51 4.92
CA VAL A 41 -1.77 -2.42 5.42
C VAL A 41 -2.59 -2.94 6.60
N PHE A 42 -2.41 -2.31 7.75
CA PHE A 42 -3.14 -2.63 8.98
C PHE A 42 -4.41 -1.80 9.10
N GLN A 43 -4.32 -0.50 8.81
CA GLN A 43 -5.45 0.42 8.90
C GLN A 43 -5.32 1.58 7.92
N LYS A 44 -6.44 2.07 7.40
CA LYS A 44 -6.49 3.30 6.60
C LYS A 44 -7.52 4.29 7.16
N LYS A 45 -7.08 5.52 7.43
CA LYS A 45 -7.93 6.65 7.84
C LYS A 45 -7.76 7.80 6.86
N GLY A 46 -8.68 7.94 5.92
CA GLY A 46 -8.59 8.93 4.84
C GLY A 46 -7.35 8.69 3.97
N SER A 47 -6.43 9.67 3.95
CA SER A 47 -5.14 9.55 3.26
C SER A 47 -4.02 9.00 4.14
N MET A 48 -4.26 8.79 5.43
CA MET A 48 -3.27 8.19 6.34
C MET A 48 -3.40 6.67 6.30
N VAL A 49 -2.28 5.99 6.14
CA VAL A 49 -2.18 4.53 6.10
C VAL A 49 -1.19 4.10 7.16
N THR A 50 -1.61 3.18 8.02
CA THR A 50 -0.76 2.45 8.96
C THR A 50 -0.47 1.08 8.37
N ALA A 51 0.81 0.76 8.18
CA ALA A 51 1.24 -0.50 7.62
C ALA A 51 2.27 -1.17 8.53
N LYS A 52 2.21 -2.51 8.60
CA LYS A 52 3.10 -3.35 9.40
C LYS A 52 4.13 -3.99 8.49
N ARG A 53 5.40 -3.81 8.81
CA ARG A 53 6.51 -4.43 8.08
C ARG A 53 6.48 -5.95 8.27
N THR A 54 6.66 -6.71 7.19
CA THR A 54 6.55 -8.19 7.25
C THR A 54 7.73 -8.86 7.96
N THR A 55 8.90 -8.21 8.02
CA THR A 55 10.13 -8.81 8.57
C THR A 55 10.25 -8.66 10.09
N ASP A 56 10.08 -7.45 10.61
CA ASP A 56 10.32 -7.10 12.02
C ASP A 56 9.02 -6.69 12.75
N GLY A 57 7.89 -6.66 12.06
CA GLY A 57 6.60 -6.27 12.62
C GLY A 57 6.47 -4.78 12.94
N ARG A 58 7.45 -3.94 12.58
CA ARG A 58 7.42 -2.50 12.85
C ARG A 58 6.25 -1.85 12.13
N MET A 59 5.50 -1.00 12.85
CA MET A 59 4.42 -0.22 12.28
C MET A 59 4.90 1.16 11.83
N VAL A 60 4.39 1.61 10.69
CA VAL A 60 4.63 2.95 10.15
C VAL A 60 3.31 3.58 9.73
N THR A 61 3.14 4.87 9.99
CA THR A 61 1.97 5.64 9.56
C THR A 61 2.40 6.76 8.64
N ARG A 62 1.95 6.74 7.38
CA ARG A 62 2.32 7.69 6.32
C ARG A 62 1.15 7.98 5.38
N ASN A 63 1.34 8.90 4.43
CA ASN A 63 0.31 9.23 3.45
C ASN A 63 0.20 8.09 2.41
N THR A 64 -0.97 7.88 1.82
CA THR A 64 -1.19 6.92 0.72
C THR A 64 -0.20 7.08 -0.43
N LYS A 65 0.29 8.31 -0.70
CA LYS A 65 1.28 8.63 -1.74
C LYS A 65 2.68 8.06 -1.47
N ASP A 66 2.99 7.78 -0.20
CA ASP A 66 4.27 7.20 0.22
C ASP A 66 4.27 5.68 0.05
N PHE A 67 3.11 5.08 -0.23
CA PHE A 67 2.99 3.65 -0.46
C PHE A 67 2.76 3.34 -1.93
N LYS A 68 3.34 2.24 -2.38
CA LYS A 68 3.06 1.64 -3.68
C LYS A 68 2.45 0.26 -3.47
N SER A 69 1.29 0.00 -4.07
CA SER A 69 0.69 -1.34 -4.03
C SER A 69 1.62 -2.34 -4.71
N CYS A 70 1.90 -3.45 -4.01
CA CYS A 70 2.53 -4.61 -4.60
C CYS A 70 1.40 -5.42 -5.25
N PRO A 71 1.42 -5.65 -6.57
CA PRO A 71 0.41 -6.50 -7.19
C PRO A 71 0.47 -7.88 -6.53
N PRO A 72 -0.65 -8.43 -6.02
CA PRO A 72 -0.62 -9.80 -5.55
C PRO A 72 -0.20 -10.67 -6.74
N SER A 73 0.83 -11.49 -6.56
CA SER A 73 0.99 -12.63 -7.47
C SER A 73 -0.35 -13.35 -7.46
N LYS A 74 -0.90 -13.66 -8.64
CA LYS A 74 -2.15 -14.39 -8.77
C LYS A 74 -1.99 -15.72 -8.02
N LYS A 75 -2.33 -15.76 -6.73
CA LYS A 75 -2.55 -17.01 -6.02
C LYS A 75 -3.98 -17.37 -6.36
N GLU A 76 -4.08 -18.30 -7.31
CA GLU A 76 -5.33 -18.93 -7.72
C GLU A 76 -6.12 -19.27 -6.47
N ALA A 77 -7.34 -18.73 -6.40
CA ALA A 77 -8.28 -19.10 -5.37
C ALA A 77 -8.66 -20.56 -5.62
N THR A 78 -8.05 -21.49 -4.89
CA THR A 78 -8.56 -22.86 -4.78
C THR A 78 -9.88 -22.77 -4.04
N GLN A 79 -10.97 -22.61 -4.78
CA GLN A 79 -12.32 -22.90 -4.31
C GLN A 79 -12.32 -24.38 -3.92
N THR A 80 -12.42 -24.63 -2.61
CA THR A 80 -12.64 -25.97 -2.07
C THR A 80 -14.04 -26.41 -2.43
N TYR A 81 -14.18 -27.36 -3.35
CA TYR A 81 -15.44 -28.03 -3.62
C TYR A 81 -15.77 -28.95 -2.45
N THR A 82 -16.87 -28.68 -1.75
CA THR A 82 -17.45 -29.59 -0.76
C THR A 82 -18.16 -30.72 -1.51
N VAL A 83 -17.73 -31.97 -1.29
CA VAL A 83 -18.46 -33.17 -1.70
C VAL A 83 -19.62 -33.40 -0.73
N GLY A 84 -20.82 -33.54 -1.28
CA GLY A 84 -22.04 -33.98 -0.64
C GLY A 84 -22.86 -34.78 -1.64
#